data_AF-A0A7G9QYC3-F1
#
_entry.id   AF-A0A7G9QYC3-F1
#
_cell.length_a   1.000
_cell.length_b   1.000
_cell.length_c   1.000
_cell.angle_alpha   90.00
_cell.angle_beta   90.00
_cell.angle_gamma   90.00
#
_symmetry.space_group_name_H-M   'P 1'
#
loop_
_entity.id
_entity.type
_entity.pdbx_description
1 polymer ?
#
loop_
_entity_poly.entity_id
_entity_poly.type
_entity_poly.pdbx_seq_one_letter_code
_entity_poly.pdbx_strand_id
1 'polypeptide(L)'
;MTPTTARRIARDRTRLLAFPRPDRCALVVGGGAVAARRAAALTRARTPVIVFAPTLCDDVFDLLAEHLVTWENRWPTLEDLRTAWLVHAATGDAQRDAHVCALAAAVRPSVA
;
A
#
# COMPACT_ATOMS: atom_id res chain seq x y z
N MET A 1 24.06 12.38 -9.81
CA MET A 1 22.94 11.46 -10.12
C MET A 1 21.63 12.13 -9.74
N THR A 2 20.78 12.41 -10.73
CA THR A 2 19.42 12.93 -10.53
C THR A 2 18.56 11.83 -9.89
N PRO A 3 17.77 12.11 -8.84
CA PRO A 3 16.89 11.09 -8.25
C PRO A 3 15.78 10.70 -9.25
N THR A 4 15.52 9.39 -9.37
CA THR A 4 14.41 8.83 -10.16
C THR A 4 13.05 9.37 -9.71
N THR A 5 12.05 9.31 -10.59
CA THR A 5 10.65 9.66 -10.30
C THR A 5 10.11 8.95 -9.06
N ALA A 6 10.33 7.63 -8.93
CA ALA A 6 10.01 6.85 -7.74
C ALA A 6 10.57 7.48 -6.45
N ARG A 7 11.85 7.86 -6.44
CA ARG A 7 12.49 8.52 -5.28
C ARG A 7 11.95 9.91 -4.98
N ARG A 8 11.41 10.62 -5.97
CA ARG A 8 10.78 11.95 -5.76
C ARG A 8 9.40 11.82 -5.12
N ILE A 9 8.57 10.90 -5.58
CA ILE A 9 7.27 10.57 -4.95
C ILE A 9 7.51 9.98 -3.55
N ALA A 10 8.53 9.12 -3.48
CA ALA A 10 9.42 8.77 -2.37
C ALA A 10 9.64 9.85 -1.30
N ARG A 11 9.68 11.12 -1.69
CA ARG A 11 10.08 12.26 -0.84
C ARG A 11 8.94 13.25 -0.58
N ASP A 12 7.76 13.06 -1.18
CA ASP A 12 6.63 13.97 -1.01
C ASP A 12 5.94 13.89 0.37
N ARG A 13 5.46 15.03 0.88
CA ARG A 13 5.24 15.40 2.31
C ARG A 13 4.09 14.67 3.05
N THR A 14 3.81 13.39 2.77
CA THR A 14 2.89 12.62 3.63
C THR A 14 3.58 12.36 4.96
N ARG A 15 3.18 13.11 6.01
CA ARG A 15 3.61 12.83 7.39
C ARG A 15 2.89 11.58 7.89
N LEU A 16 3.54 10.44 7.78
CA LEU A 16 3.12 9.22 8.48
C LEU A 16 3.43 9.39 9.97
N LEU A 17 2.40 9.52 10.80
CA LEU A 17 2.51 9.23 12.23
C LEU A 17 2.51 7.70 12.37
N ALA A 18 3.65 7.08 12.07
CA ALA A 18 3.77 5.62 11.99
C ALA A 18 4.02 4.99 13.37
N PHE A 19 3.27 3.93 13.68
CA PHE A 19 3.65 2.90 14.65
C PHE A 19 4.13 1.68 13.86
N PRO A 20 5.37 1.68 13.35
CA PRO A 20 5.84 0.59 12.50
C PRO A 20 5.79 -0.73 13.29
N ARG A 21 5.12 -1.74 12.72
CA ARG A 21 5.12 -3.11 13.19
C ARG A 21 6.10 -3.88 12.29
N PRO A 22 7.34 -4.16 12.73
CA PRO A 22 8.35 -4.79 11.87
C PRO A 22 7.91 -6.15 11.32
N ASP A 23 7.03 -6.86 12.04
CA ASP A 23 6.54 -8.20 11.66
C ASP A 23 5.25 -8.19 10.83
N ARG A 24 4.78 -7.01 10.41
CA ARG A 24 3.54 -6.88 9.62
C ARG A 24 3.78 -5.99 8.43
N CYS A 25 3.03 -6.22 7.35
CA CYS A 25 3.11 -5.44 6.12
C CYS A 25 2.09 -4.28 6.11
N ALA A 26 2.38 -3.23 5.35
CA ALA A 26 1.39 -2.26 4.94
C ALA A 26 0.85 -2.65 3.56
N LEU A 27 -0.47 -2.69 3.40
CA LEU A 27 -1.12 -3.04 2.13
C LEU A 27 -1.71 -1.80 1.48
N VAL A 28 -1.48 -1.65 0.18
CA VAL A 28 -2.14 -0.64 -0.66
C VAL A 28 -2.95 -1.36 -1.72
N VAL A 29 -4.25 -1.08 -1.81
CA VAL A 29 -5.16 -1.74 -2.75
C VAL A 29 -5.54 -0.75 -3.85
N GLY A 30 -5.17 -1.06 -5.09
CA GLY A 30 -5.26 -0.17 -6.24
C GLY A 30 -3.88 0.12 -6.83
N GLY A 31 -3.86 0.47 -8.13
CA GLY A 31 -2.62 0.73 -8.87
C GLY A 31 -2.57 2.10 -9.54
N GLY A 32 -3.49 3.01 -9.23
CA GLY A 32 -3.51 4.37 -9.79
C GLY A 32 -2.61 5.36 -9.05
N ALA A 33 -2.63 6.63 -9.47
CA ALA A 33 -1.79 7.69 -8.92
C ALA A 33 -1.96 7.90 -7.40
N VAL A 34 -3.16 7.69 -6.86
CA VAL A 34 -3.40 7.75 -5.41
C VAL A 34 -2.68 6.61 -4.69
N ALA A 35 -2.79 5.39 -5.21
CA ALA A 35 -2.08 4.24 -4.66
C ALA A 35 -0.56 4.44 -4.72
N ALA A 36 -0.02 4.95 -5.83
CA ALA A 36 1.41 5.26 -5.99
C ALA A 36 1.91 6.22 -4.92
N ARG A 37 1.21 7.33 -4.68
CA ARG A 37 1.56 8.30 -3.63
C ARG A 37 1.54 7.68 -2.23
N ARG A 38 0.63 6.74 -1.98
CA ARG A 38 0.42 6.11 -0.67
C ARG A 38 1.44 5.01 -0.41
N ALA A 39 1.68 4.15 -1.38
CA ALA A 39 2.78 3.19 -1.39
C ALA A 39 4.10 3.94 -1.18
N ALA A 40 4.33 4.95 -2.02
CA ALA A 40 5.16 6.14 -1.83
C ALA A 40 5.56 6.42 -0.38
N ALA A 41 4.59 6.98 0.33
CA ALA A 41 4.70 7.35 1.74
C ALA A 41 5.18 6.19 2.62
N LEU A 42 4.57 5.01 2.46
CA LEU A 42 4.75 3.85 3.33
C LEU A 42 6.13 3.21 3.21
N THR A 43 6.80 3.30 2.05
CA THR A 43 8.18 2.80 1.87
C THR A 43 9.20 3.46 2.80
N ARG A 44 8.87 4.60 3.41
CA ARG A 44 9.71 5.24 4.44
C ARG A 44 9.64 4.57 5.80
N ALA A 45 8.57 3.81 6.07
CA ALA A 45 8.47 3.02 7.30
C ALA A 45 9.32 1.75 7.13
N ARG A 46 9.87 1.23 8.24
CA ARG A 46 10.65 -0.02 8.25
C ARG A 46 9.77 -1.27 8.13
N THR A 47 8.71 -1.22 7.32
CA THR A 47 7.70 -2.26 7.13
C THR A 47 7.60 -2.57 5.64
N PRO A 48 7.45 -3.84 5.25
CA PRO A 48 7.21 -4.18 3.86
C PRO A 48 5.91 -3.55 3.35
N VAL A 49 5.91 -3.10 2.10
CA VAL A 49 4.73 -2.54 1.43
C VAL A 49 4.34 -3.47 0.27
N ILE A 50 3.09 -3.91 0.25
CA ILE A 50 2.54 -4.75 -0.82
C ILE A 50 1.43 -3.99 -1.51
N VAL A 51 1.48 -3.92 -2.85
CA VAL A 51 0.42 -3.35 -3.68
C VAL A 51 -0.41 -4.47 -4.30
N PHE A 52 -1.72 -4.42 -4.10
CA PHE A 52 -2.69 -5.31 -4.73
C PHE A 52 -3.46 -4.57 -5.82
N ALA A 53 -3.26 -4.93 -7.08
CA ALA A 53 -3.99 -4.32 -8.20
C ALA A 53 -3.90 -5.17 -9.47
N PRO A 54 -4.97 -5.29 -10.28
CA PRO A 54 -4.92 -5.92 -11.59
C PRO A 54 -4.05 -5.17 -12.62
N THR A 55 -3.89 -3.87 -12.43
CA THR A 55 -3.11 -2.99 -13.31
C THR A 55 -2.38 -1.95 -12.47
N LEU A 56 -1.19 -1.56 -12.92
CA LEU A 56 -0.34 -0.55 -12.29
C LEU A 56 -0.20 0.65 -13.22
N CYS A 57 -0.19 1.85 -12.66
CA CYS A 57 0.33 3.04 -13.34
C CYS A 57 1.86 3.07 -13.25
N ASP A 58 2.47 3.88 -14.12
CA ASP A 58 3.93 4.01 -14.23
C ASP A 58 4.62 4.27 -12.88
N ASP A 59 4.06 5.16 -12.06
CA ASP A 59 4.64 5.46 -10.73
C ASP A 59 4.68 4.25 -9.79
N VAL A 60 3.68 3.36 -9.81
CA VAL A 60 3.72 2.14 -8.98
C VAL A 60 4.70 1.13 -9.57
N PHE A 61 4.75 1.05 -10.90
CA PHE A 61 5.71 0.21 -11.60
C PHE A 61 7.16 0.62 -11.30
N ASP A 62 7.46 1.92 -11.26
CA ASP A 62 8.76 2.44 -10.86
C ASP A 62 9.13 2.04 -9.42
N LEU A 63 8.18 2.09 -8.48
CA LEU A 63 8.41 1.63 -7.09
C LEU A 63 8.73 0.13 -7.03
N LEU A 64 8.05 -0.68 -7.84
CA LEU A 64 8.29 -2.12 -7.95
C LEU A 64 9.66 -2.41 -8.57
N ALA A 65 10.01 -1.69 -9.64
CA ALA A 65 11.30 -1.80 -10.32
C ALA A 65 12.48 -1.40 -9.41
N GLU A 66 12.29 -0.42 -8.52
CA GLU A 66 13.27 -0.06 -7.48
C GLU A 66 13.23 -0.98 -6.23
N HIS A 67 12.42 -2.03 -6.23
CA HIS A 67 12.24 -2.98 -5.12
C HIS A 67 11.80 -2.33 -3.80
N LEU A 68 11.08 -1.21 -3.89
CA LEU A 68 10.54 -0.50 -2.73
C LEU A 68 9.20 -1.07 -2.27
N VAL A 69 8.51 -1.79 -3.16
CA VAL A 69 7.23 -2.47 -2.90
C VAL A 69 7.23 -3.84 -3.57
N THR A 70 6.36 -4.74 -3.11
CA THR A 70 5.97 -5.94 -3.87
C THR A 70 4.60 -5.73 -4.52
N TRP A 71 4.31 -6.51 -5.56
CA TRP A 71 3.05 -6.42 -6.30
C TRP A 71 2.37 -7.78 -6.42
N GLU A 72 1.07 -7.76 -6.17
CA GLU A 72 0.15 -8.88 -6.37
C GLU A 72 -0.86 -8.48 -7.45
N ASN A 73 -0.84 -9.19 -8.58
CA ASN A 73 -1.73 -8.95 -9.72
C ASN A 73 -3.14 -9.52 -9.48
N ARG A 74 -3.78 -9.08 -8.39
CA ARG A 74 -5.12 -9.49 -7.94
C ARG A 74 -5.62 -8.54 -6.87
N TRP A 75 -6.89 -8.68 -6.50
CA TRP A 75 -7.43 -8.07 -5.28
C TRP A 75 -7.04 -8.90 -4.04
N PRO A 76 -6.89 -8.28 -2.85
CA PRO A 76 -6.52 -8.99 -1.64
C PRO A 76 -7.69 -9.85 -1.14
N THR A 77 -7.34 -10.98 -0.53
CA THR A 77 -8.24 -11.86 0.22
C THR A 77 -8.26 -11.48 1.70
N LEU A 78 -9.19 -12.09 2.44
CA LEU A 78 -9.25 -11.95 3.90
C LEU A 78 -7.93 -12.36 4.58
N GLU A 79 -7.25 -13.39 4.07
CA GLU A 79 -5.98 -13.86 4.64
C GLU A 79 -4.84 -12.87 4.44
N ASP A 80 -4.76 -12.25 3.26
CA ASP A 80 -3.79 -11.19 3.00
C ASP A 80 -3.95 -10.05 4.02
N LEU A 81 -5.19 -9.62 4.26
CA LEU A 81 -5.49 -8.52 5.19
C LEU A 81 -5.15 -8.84 6.66
N ARG A 82 -5.14 -10.12 7.08
CA ARG A 82 -4.77 -10.52 8.45
C ARG A 82 -3.31 -10.25 8.78
N THR A 83 -2.44 -10.29 7.76
CA THR A 83 -1.00 -10.03 7.90
C THR A 83 -0.68 -8.54 8.01
N ALA A 84 -1.65 -7.68 7.68
CA ALA A 84 -1.47 -6.24 7.63
C ALA A 84 -1.45 -5.60 9.02
N TRP A 85 -0.68 -4.52 9.16
CA TRP A 85 -0.90 -3.54 10.24
C TRP A 85 -1.69 -2.32 9.74
N LEU A 86 -1.68 -2.09 8.42
CA LEU A 86 -2.40 -1.01 7.75
C LEU A 86 -2.88 -1.51 6.38
N VAL A 87 -4.12 -1.17 6.04
CA VAL A 87 -4.68 -1.37 4.70
C VAL A 87 -5.13 -0.01 4.18
N HIS A 88 -4.69 0.36 2.98
CA HIS A 88 -5.09 1.58 2.30
C HIS A 88 -5.84 1.25 1.01
N ALA A 89 -7.16 1.39 1.02
CA ALA A 89 -7.98 1.26 -0.18
C ALA A 89 -7.89 2.54 -1.02
N ALA A 90 -7.41 2.41 -2.25
CA ALA A 90 -7.22 3.49 -3.22
C ALA A 90 -7.41 2.96 -4.65
N THR A 91 -8.46 2.17 -4.87
CA THR A 91 -8.74 1.56 -6.18
C THR A 91 -9.30 2.54 -7.19
N GLY A 92 -9.87 3.65 -6.72
CA GLY A 92 -10.60 4.61 -7.56
C GLY A 92 -12.06 4.21 -7.81
N ASP A 93 -12.49 3.05 -7.29
CA ASP A 93 -13.86 2.57 -7.30
C ASP A 93 -14.39 2.55 -5.86
N ALA A 94 -15.38 3.41 -5.58
CA ALA A 94 -15.94 3.57 -4.24
C ALA A 94 -16.56 2.28 -3.68
N GLN A 95 -17.18 1.44 -4.52
CA GLN A 95 -17.78 0.18 -4.06
C GLN A 95 -16.69 -0.82 -3.66
N ARG A 96 -15.61 -0.89 -4.43
CA ARG A 96 -14.48 -1.75 -4.11
C ARG A 96 -13.71 -1.28 -2.89
N ASP A 97 -13.50 0.04 -2.76
CA ASP A 97 -12.86 0.61 -1.58
C ASP A 97 -13.68 0.32 -0.32
N ALA A 98 -15.02 0.45 -0.39
CA ALA A 98 -15.91 0.06 0.71
C ALA A 98 -15.82 -1.44 1.04
N HIS A 99 -15.75 -2.31 0.02
CA HIS A 99 -15.60 -3.76 0.22
C HIS A 99 -14.28 -4.11 0.93
N VAL A 100 -13.16 -3.52 0.50
CA VAL A 100 -11.85 -3.70 1.15
C VAL A 100 -11.89 -3.23 2.60
N CYS A 101 -12.51 -2.07 2.88
CA CYS A 101 -12.69 -1.58 4.24
C CYS A 101 -13.51 -2.53 5.11
N ALA A 102 -14.58 -3.13 4.58
CA ALA A 102 -15.39 -4.12 5.29
C ALA A 102 -14.58 -5.39 5.63
N LEU A 103 -13.82 -5.92 4.67
CA LEU A 103 -12.93 -7.07 4.90
C LEU A 103 -11.87 -6.75 5.96
N ALA A 104 -11.25 -5.58 5.88
CA ALA A 104 -10.24 -5.13 6.86
C ALA A 104 -10.84 -5.00 8.27
N ALA A 105 -12.07 -4.50 8.39
CA ALA A 105 -12.77 -4.40 9.67
C ALA A 105 -13.05 -5.78 10.30
N ALA A 106 -13.34 -6.80 9.48
CA ALA A 106 -13.63 -8.16 9.94
C ALA A 106 -12.39 -8.89 10.49
N VAL A 107 -11.18 -8.51 10.05
CA VAL A 107 -9.92 -9.13 10.50
C VAL A 107 -9.17 -8.31 11.55
N ARG A 108 -9.70 -7.13 11.90
CA ARG A 108 -9.09 -6.26 12.91
C ARG A 108 -9.02 -7.02 14.24
N PRO A 109 -7.81 -7.22 14.81
CA PRO A 109 -7.70 -7.85 16.12
C PRO A 109 -8.39 -6.97 17.16
N SER A 110 -9.15 -7.59 18.07
CA SER A 110 -9.65 -6.88 19.25
C SER A 110 -8.44 -6.41 20.06
N VAL A 111 -8.33 -5.11 20.28
CA VAL A 111 -7.38 -4.56 21.24
C VAL A 111 -7.93 -4.94 22.61
N ALA A 112 -7.28 -5.91 23.26
CA ALA A 112 -7.40 -6.15 24.68
C ALA A 112 -6.61 -5.08 25.45
#